data_AF-A0A7S0RBJ7-F1
#
_entry.id   AF-A0A7S0RBJ7-F1
#
_cell.length_a   1.000
_cell.length_b   1.000
_cell.length_c   1.000
_cell.angle_alpha   90.00
_cell.angle_beta   90.00
_cell.angle_gamma   90.00
#
_symmetry.space_group_name_H-M   'P 1'
#
loop_
_entity.id
_entity.type
_entity.pdbx_description
1 polymer ?
#
loop_
_entity_poly.entity_id
_entity_poly.type
_entity_poly.pdbx_seq_one_letter_code
_entity_poly.pdbx_strand_id
1 'polypeptide(L)'
;QRLRMFPSLVNCCTIDWFREWPNEALKSVANSFFADVELDSDTYPNLLQGVVDSCVFIHQSVERKSKKYYDELRRYNYVTPTSYLELLAAFTGLLGAKRSEVLAAQHRYEM
;
A
#
# COMPACT_ATOMS: atom_id res chain seq x y z
N GLN A 1 -12.31 -12.01 28.54
CA GLN A 1 -11.81 -12.49 29.85
C GLN A 1 -10.66 -11.64 30.41
N ARG A 2 -9.65 -11.27 29.61
CA ARG A 2 -8.50 -10.46 30.07
C ARG A 2 -8.86 -9.09 30.67
N LEU A 3 -9.70 -8.29 30.02
CA LEU A 3 -10.13 -6.99 30.55
C LEU A 3 -10.90 -7.09 31.88
N ARG A 4 -11.56 -8.23 32.15
CA ARG A 4 -12.25 -8.47 33.43
C ARG A 4 -11.28 -8.82 34.57
N MET A 5 -10.10 -9.35 34.25
CA MET A 5 -9.05 -9.67 35.24
C MET A 5 -8.19 -8.44 35.57
N PHE A 6 -8.20 -7.40 34.74
CA PHE A 6 -7.38 -6.20 34.91
C PHE A 6 -8.20 -4.91 34.69
N PRO A 7 -9.00 -4.47 35.69
CA PRO A 7 -9.89 -3.31 35.57
C PRO A 7 -9.14 -1.98 35.31
N SER A 8 -7.88 -1.89 35.74
CA SER A 8 -7.04 -0.70 35.55
C SER A 8 -6.76 -0.40 34.07
N LEU A 9 -6.79 -1.39 33.17
CA LEU A 9 -6.62 -1.16 31.72
C LEU A 9 -7.79 -0.39 31.10
N VAL A 10 -8.95 -0.36 31.76
CA VAL A 10 -10.13 0.40 31.31
C VAL A 10 -10.28 1.69 32.12
N ASN A 11 -10.01 1.63 33.43
CA ASN A 11 -10.23 2.76 34.33
C ASN A 11 -9.08 3.77 34.38
N CYS A 12 -7.85 3.33 34.09
CA CYS A 12 -6.63 4.15 34.25
C CYS A 12 -5.90 4.39 32.93
N CYS A 13 -6.40 3.89 31.80
CA CYS A 13 -5.84 4.12 30.47
C CYS A 13 -6.88 4.79 29.56
N THR A 14 -6.43 5.74 28.74
CA THR A 14 -7.25 6.31 27.67
C THR A 14 -7.28 5.33 26.51
N ILE A 15 -8.47 4.93 26.08
CA ILE A 15 -8.66 4.04 24.93
C ILE A 15 -8.55 4.87 23.65
N ASP A 16 -7.60 4.50 22.79
CA ASP A 16 -7.47 5.06 21.45
C ASP A 16 -7.84 4.00 20.40
N TRP A 17 -8.69 4.38 19.44
CA TRP A 17 -9.31 3.47 18.48
C TRP A 17 -8.64 3.62 17.11
N PHE A 18 -7.84 2.62 16.74
CA PHE A 18 -7.28 2.53 15.39
C PHE A 18 -8.25 1.79 14.48
N ARG A 19 -8.55 2.39 13.32
CA ARG A 19 -9.34 1.76 12.26
C ARG A 19 -8.46 1.48 11.04
N GLU A 20 -8.97 0.61 10.17
CA GLU A 20 -8.47 0.45 8.82
C GLU A 20 -8.36 1.82 8.12
N TRP A 21 -7.33 2.00 7.31
CA TRP A 21 -7.10 3.27 6.63
C TRP A 21 -8.22 3.54 5.61
N PRO A 22 -8.89 4.70 5.68
CA PRO A 22 -9.87 5.08 4.66
C PRO A 22 -9.18 5.29 3.31
N ASN A 23 -9.96 5.28 2.23
CA ASN A 23 -9.46 5.48 0.87
C ASN A 23 -8.63 6.77 0.75
N GLU A 24 -9.07 7.86 1.36
CA GLU A 24 -8.35 9.14 1.38
C GLU A 24 -6.98 9.04 2.08
N ALA A 25 -6.89 8.27 3.16
CA ALA A 25 -5.61 8.05 3.84
C ALA A 25 -4.65 7.23 2.98
N LEU A 26 -5.15 6.17 2.32
CA LEU A 26 -4.34 5.37 1.39
C LEU A 26 -3.81 6.23 0.24
N LYS A 27 -4.67 7.07 -0.36
CA LYS A 27 -4.28 8.02 -1.41
C LYS A 27 -3.23 9.02 -0.92
N SER A 28 -3.45 9.61 0.25
CA SER A 28 -2.53 10.58 0.84
C SER A 28 -1.15 9.96 1.06
N VAL A 29 -1.10 8.78 1.67
CA VAL A 29 0.16 8.05 1.90
C VAL A 29 0.86 7.71 0.60
N ALA A 30 0.14 7.21 -0.41
CA ALA A 30 0.72 6.90 -1.71
C ALA A 30 1.24 8.14 -2.44
N ASN A 31 0.51 9.26 -2.40
CA ASN A 31 0.97 10.53 -2.96
C ASN A 31 2.26 11.00 -2.30
N SER A 32 2.36 10.94 -0.97
CA SER A 32 3.60 11.24 -0.26
C SER A 32 4.73 10.26 -0.60
N PHE A 33 4.43 8.98 -0.79
CA PHE A 33 5.42 7.95 -1.12
C PHE A 33 5.99 8.12 -2.54
N PHE A 34 5.17 8.57 -3.49
CA PHE A 34 5.58 8.78 -4.87
C PHE A 34 6.07 10.19 -5.17
N ALA A 35 6.04 11.12 -4.20
CA ALA A 35 6.50 12.49 -4.39
C ALA A 35 7.96 12.58 -4.86
N ASP A 36 8.81 11.66 -4.39
CA ASP A 36 10.23 11.61 -4.74
C ASP A 36 10.52 10.72 -5.97
N VAL A 37 9.50 10.08 -6.55
CA VAL A 37 9.67 9.23 -7.73
C VAL A 37 9.52 10.09 -8.98
N GLU A 38 10.58 10.15 -9.80
CA GLU A 38 10.54 10.82 -11.10
C GLU A 38 9.53 10.12 -12.02
N LEU A 39 8.29 10.57 -12.02
CA LEU A 39 7.28 10.22 -13.01
C LEU A 39 7.26 11.35 -14.04
N ASP A 40 7.13 11.00 -15.31
CA ASP A 40 7.09 11.96 -16.42
C ASP A 40 5.74 12.69 -16.43
N SER A 41 5.55 13.57 -15.43
CA SER A 41 4.35 14.35 -15.20
C SER A 41 4.13 15.41 -16.27
N ASP A 42 5.21 15.84 -16.94
CA ASP A 42 5.16 16.83 -18.01
C ASP A 42 4.52 16.24 -19.27
N THR A 43 4.88 14.99 -19.62
CA THR A 43 4.25 14.29 -20.73
C THR A 43 2.89 13.70 -20.35
N TYR A 44 2.74 13.23 -19.10
CA TYR A 44 1.53 12.55 -18.64
C TYR A 44 1.01 13.13 -17.31
N PRO A 45 0.21 14.21 -17.35
CA PRO A 45 -0.20 14.94 -16.14
C PRO A 45 -1.04 14.12 -15.16
N ASN A 46 -1.72 13.06 -15.64
CA ASN A 46 -2.57 12.19 -14.82
C ASN A 46 -1.90 10.87 -14.41
N LEU A 47 -0.63 10.65 -14.76
CA LEU A 47 0.05 9.38 -14.54
C LEU A 47 0.18 9.05 -13.05
N LEU A 48 0.63 10.02 -12.24
CA LEU A 48 0.78 9.84 -10.79
C LEU A 48 -0.56 9.44 -10.15
N GLN A 49 -1.63 10.17 -10.47
CA GLN A 49 -2.96 9.87 -9.93
C GLN A 49 -3.43 8.47 -10.33
N GLY A 50 -3.21 8.06 -11.58
CA GLY A 50 -3.54 6.71 -12.05
C GLY A 50 -2.75 5.61 -11.32
N VAL A 51 -1.46 5.84 -11.04
CA VAL A 51 -0.62 4.91 -10.27
C VAL A 51 -1.12 4.80 -8.82
N VAL A 52 -1.40 5.94 -8.19
CA VAL A 52 -1.95 5.99 -6.83
C VAL A 52 -3.28 5.23 -6.74
N ASP A 53 -4.22 5.53 -7.64
CA ASP A 53 -5.53 4.86 -7.67
C ASP A 53 -5.38 3.35 -7.91
N SER A 54 -4.42 2.94 -8.74
CA SER A 54 -4.10 1.52 -8.98
C SER A 54 -3.58 0.83 -7.72
N CYS A 55 -2.63 1.42 -7.00
CA CYS A 55 -2.10 0.86 -5.76
C CYS A 55 -3.18 0.76 -4.68
N VAL A 56 -4.02 1.79 -4.52
CA VAL A 56 -5.17 1.79 -3.60
C VAL A 56 -6.15 0.67 -3.98
N PHE A 57 -6.49 0.55 -5.26
CA PHE A 57 -7.39 -0.48 -5.76
C PHE A 57 -6.84 -1.89 -5.48
N ILE A 58 -5.56 -2.13 -5.75
CA ILE A 58 -4.89 -3.41 -5.48
C ILE A 58 -5.03 -3.77 -4.00
N HIS A 59 -4.67 -2.87 -3.09
CA HIS A 59 -4.75 -3.11 -1.65
C HIS A 59 -6.17 -3.47 -1.19
N GLN A 60 -7.15 -2.65 -1.55
CA GLN A 60 -8.56 -2.89 -1.20
C GLN A 60 -9.10 -4.17 -1.85
N SER A 61 -8.63 -4.53 -3.03
CA SER A 61 -9.01 -5.80 -3.67
C SER A 61 -8.53 -7.00 -2.87
N VAL A 62 -7.30 -6.95 -2.34
CA VAL A 62 -6.73 -7.99 -1.49
C VAL A 62 -7.49 -8.08 -0.17
N GLU A 63 -7.87 -6.97 0.46
CA GLU A 63 -8.72 -6.98 1.66
C GLU A 63 -10.05 -7.72 1.43
N ARG A 64 -10.75 -7.40 0.33
CA ARG A 64 -12.00 -8.09 -0.03
C ARG A 64 -11.78 -9.57 -0.29
N LYS A 65 -10.68 -9.93 -0.96
CA LYS A 65 -10.34 -11.34 -1.25
C LYS A 65 -9.95 -12.10 0.01
N SER A 66 -9.26 -11.47 0.96
CA SER A 66 -8.91 -12.07 2.25
C SER A 66 -10.15 -12.43 3.07
N LYS A 67 -11.19 -11.57 3.05
CA LYS A 67 -12.49 -11.88 3.67
C LYS A 67 -13.14 -13.10 3.01
N LYS A 68 -13.21 -13.12 1.68
CA LYS A 68 -13.73 -14.26 0.91
C LYS A 68 -12.94 -15.56 1.17
N TYR A 69 -11.62 -15.47 1.24
CA TYR A 69 -10.74 -16.61 1.52
C TYR A 69 -11.01 -17.20 2.91
N TYR A 70 -11.26 -16.35 3.90
CA TYR A 70 -11.68 -16.82 5.22
C TYR A 70 -13.04 -17.52 5.18
N ASP A 71 -14.02 -16.98 4.44
CA ASP A 71 -15.34 -17.58 4.34
C ASP A 71 -15.31 -18.98 3.69
N GLU A 72 -14.46 -19.16 2.67
CA GLU A 72 -14.35 -20.42 1.93
C GLU A 72 -13.47 -21.46 2.63
N LEU A 73 -12.32 -21.05 3.16
CA LEU A 73 -11.27 -21.97 3.63
C LEU A 73 -11.00 -21.87 5.13
N ARG A 74 -11.68 -20.96 5.85
CA ARG A 74 -11.51 -20.72 7.29
C ARG A 74 -10.06 -20.41 7.69
N ARG A 75 -9.30 -19.83 6.76
CA ARG A 75 -7.90 -19.41 6.97
C ARG A 75 -7.83 -17.90 6.93
N TYR A 76 -7.19 -17.32 7.94
CA TYR A 76 -7.00 -15.88 8.01
C TYR A 76 -5.81 -15.44 7.15
N ASN A 77 -6.04 -14.41 6.34
CA ASN A 77 -4.99 -13.62 5.71
C ASN A 77 -5.15 -12.17 6.16
N TYR A 78 -4.23 -11.67 6.97
CA TYR A 78 -4.33 -10.34 7.55
C TYR A 78 -3.74 -9.31 6.60
N VAL A 79 -4.57 -8.35 6.18
CA VAL A 79 -4.11 -7.18 5.43
C VAL A 79 -3.92 -6.06 6.43
N THR A 80 -2.71 -5.48 6.46
CA THR A 80 -2.35 -4.42 7.40
C THR A 80 -1.86 -3.18 6.65
N PRO A 81 -1.88 -1.99 7.28
CA PRO A 81 -1.27 -0.80 6.69
C PRO A 81 0.20 -1.01 6.30
N THR A 82 0.94 -1.82 7.05
CA THR A 82 2.33 -2.19 6.70
C THR A 82 2.41 -2.91 5.36
N SER A 83 1.49 -3.84 5.08
CA SER A 83 1.41 -4.50 3.77
C SER A 83 1.14 -3.53 2.62
N TYR A 84 0.46 -2.41 2.88
CA TYR A 84 0.30 -1.34 1.88
C TYR A 84 1.62 -0.61 1.62
N LEU A 85 2.35 -0.26 2.67
CA LEU A 85 3.66 0.38 2.53
C LEU A 85 4.66 -0.52 1.78
N GLU A 86 4.62 -1.83 2.06
CA GLU A 86 5.43 -2.82 1.33
C GLU A 86 5.05 -2.89 -0.16
N LEU A 87 3.76 -2.80 -0.50
CA LEU A 87 3.32 -2.73 -1.90
C LEU A 87 3.90 -1.50 -2.60
N LEU A 88 3.84 -0.33 -1.96
CA LEU A 88 4.37 0.91 -2.53
C LEU A 88 5.90 0.83 -2.72
N ALA A 89 6.61 0.34 -1.70
CA ALA A 89 8.05 0.13 -1.76
C ALA A 89 8.46 -0.86 -2.86
N ALA A 90 7.75 -1.98 -2.98
CA ALA A 90 7.99 -2.98 -4.01
C ALA A 90 7.73 -2.42 -5.41
N PHE A 91 6.68 -1.62 -5.59
CA PHE A 91 6.38 -0.96 -6.85
C PHE A 91 7.50 0.00 -7.27
N THR A 92 7.94 0.89 -6.36
CA THR A 92 9.02 1.84 -6.65
C THR A 92 10.33 1.13 -6.96
N GLY A 93 10.69 0.09 -6.20
CA GLY A 93 11.89 -0.71 -6.44
C GLY A 93 11.86 -1.41 -7.80
N LEU A 94 10.72 -2.03 -8.14
CA LEU A 94 10.53 -2.69 -9.43
C LEU A 94 10.59 -1.71 -10.61
N LEU A 95 9.97 -0.53 -10.46
CA LEU A 95 10.00 0.53 -11.47
C LEU A 95 11.44 0.99 -11.75
N GLY A 96 12.23 1.23 -10.70
CA GLY A 96 13.64 1.60 -10.83
C GLY A 96 14.45 0.52 -11.55
N ALA A 97 14.33 -0.73 -11.13
CA ALA A 97 15.02 -1.85 -11.76
C ALA A 97 14.67 -1.99 -13.25
N LYS A 98 13.39 -1.84 -13.60
CA LYS A 98 12.92 -1.94 -15.00
C LYS A 98 13.37 -0.77 -15.86
N ARG A 99 13.43 0.45 -15.32
CA ARG A 99 14.00 1.60 -16.04
C ARG A 99 15.48 1.37 -16.34
N SER A 100 16.27 0.92 -15.38
CA SER A 100 17.69 0.61 -15.59
C SER A 100 17.89 -0.48 -16.64
N GLU A 101 17.07 -1.53 -16.62
CA GLU A 101 17.11 -2.61 -17.63
C GLU A 101 16.84 -2.09 -19.04
N VAL A 102 15.80 -1.27 -19.22
CA VAL A 102 15.44 -0.70 -20.53
C VAL A 102 16.50 0.27 -21.03
N LEU A 103 17.02 1.15 -20.18
CA LEU A 103 18.09 2.09 -20.56
C LEU A 103 19.37 1.35 -20.97
N ALA A 104 19.74 0.30 -20.22
CA ALA A 104 20.91 -0.52 -20.57
C ALA A 104 20.70 -1.30 -21.88
N ALA A 105 19.47 -1.70 -22.20
CA ALA A 105 19.15 -2.30 -23.49
C ALA A 105 19.26 -1.28 -24.62
N GLN A 106 18.70 -0.08 -24.44
CA GLN A 106 18.77 1.02 -25.42
C GLN A 106 20.22 1.37 -25.78
N HIS A 107 21.07 1.61 -24.77
CA HIS A 107 22.50 1.89 -24.99
C HIS A 107 23.24 0.79 -25.76
N ARG A 108 22.76 -0.46 -25.67
CA ARG A 108 23.36 -1.60 -26.38
C ARG A 108 23.01 -1.64 -27.86
N TYR A 109 21.88 -1.06 -28.25
CA TYR A 109 21.42 -0.98 -29.65
C TYR A 109 21.92 0.28 -30.37
N GLU A 110 22.34 1.30 -29.63
CA GLU A 110 22.87 2.56 -30.17
C GLU A 110 24.39 2.50 -30.46
N MET A 111 25.07 1.42 -30.03
CA MET A 111 26.48 1.09 -30.35
C MET A 111 26.56 0.13 -31.53
#